data_AF-A0A3D0LXZ9-F1
#
_entry.id   AF-A0A3D0LXZ9-F1
#
_cell.length_a   1.000
_cell.length_b   1.000
_cell.length_c   1.000
_cell.angle_alpha   90.00
_cell.angle_beta   90.00
_cell.angle_gamma   90.00
#
_symmetry.space_group_name_H-M   'P 1'
#
loop_
_entity.id
_entity.type
_entity.pdbx_description
1 polymer ?
#
loop_
_entity_poly.entity_id
_entity_poly.type
_entity_poly.pdbx_seq_one_letter_code
_entity_poly.pdbx_strand_id
1 'polypeptide(L)'
;MSQFAGMEDLLADFLTEAGELLADVDNKLVDLEKNPSDKNLLNDIFRGFHTIKGGAGFLNATPLVELCHRTENLFDKLRSDELQLTANIMDVIMAATGCVRQMFDDLQQQQMPQSADASLLAALDAILSGKAPAAEAPPPPAETPTDANGEHGGPNWPVLLESLTGAPSPALPPADGAPAPVTPAAPEARTASIQSIQPLKPPSRAAQPAISSAKETTIRVDTTRLDMVLNLSGEIGLTKNRLTTLRADILAGKTDAETLKALDESVSQLDLLVGDLQNAVMKTRMQPIGRLFQKYPRLARDVARQLGKDVELVLSGEETEIDKTMIEDLNDPLVHLIRNAVDHGVETTENRVAAGKT
;
A
#
# COMPACT_ATOMS: atom_id res chain seq x y z
N MET A 1 16.22 19.79 -13.57
CA MET A 1 16.77 18.52 -14.05
C MET A 1 16.22 17.44 -13.13
N SER A 2 15.72 16.33 -13.69
CA SER A 2 15.25 15.21 -12.85
C SER A 2 16.41 14.72 -11.99
N GLN A 3 16.19 14.52 -10.68
CA GLN A 3 17.24 14.03 -9.77
C GLN A 3 17.69 12.59 -10.11
N PHE A 4 16.91 11.88 -10.92
CA PHE A 4 17.20 10.54 -11.41
C PHE A 4 17.78 10.50 -12.83
N ALA A 5 18.21 11.65 -13.37
CA ALA A 5 18.79 11.73 -14.70
C ALA A 5 20.01 10.81 -14.85
N GLY A 6 19.92 9.79 -15.72
CA GLY A 6 20.95 8.77 -15.94
C GLY A 6 20.82 7.51 -15.07
N MET A 7 19.77 7.40 -14.25
CA MET A 7 19.45 6.22 -13.43
C MET A 7 18.00 5.75 -13.63
N GLU A 8 17.32 6.17 -14.70
CA GLU A 8 15.91 5.90 -14.93
C GLU A 8 15.60 4.40 -15.07
N ASP A 9 16.45 3.65 -15.77
CA ASP A 9 16.30 2.20 -15.92
C ASP A 9 16.47 1.48 -14.56
N LEU A 10 17.47 1.90 -13.77
CA LEU A 10 17.70 1.36 -12.44
C LEU A 10 16.54 1.66 -11.48
N LEU A 11 15.98 2.87 -11.58
CA LEU A 11 14.81 3.28 -10.83
C LEU A 11 13.59 2.43 -11.23
N ALA A 12 13.38 2.20 -12.54
CA ALA A 12 12.27 1.39 -13.02
C ALA A 12 12.37 -0.09 -12.58
N ASP A 13 13.57 -0.68 -12.66
CA ASP A 13 13.85 -2.04 -12.18
C ASP A 13 13.60 -2.15 -10.67
N PHE A 14 14.14 -1.19 -9.91
CA PHE A 14 13.91 -1.13 -8.46
C PHE A 14 12.43 -1.01 -8.11
N LEU A 15 11.70 -0.07 -8.74
CA LEU A 15 10.27 0.13 -8.47
C LEU A 15 9.43 -1.11 -8.82
N THR A 16 9.82 -1.84 -9.86
CA THR A 16 9.17 -3.08 -10.28
C THR A 16 9.37 -4.19 -9.26
N GLU A 17 10.62 -4.48 -8.89
CA GLU A 17 10.96 -5.57 -7.96
C GLU A 17 10.55 -5.24 -6.52
N ALA A 18 10.94 -4.07 -6.04
CA ALA A 18 10.69 -3.67 -4.66
C ALA A 18 9.20 -3.34 -4.42
N GLY A 19 8.46 -2.95 -5.46
CA GLY A 19 7.01 -2.78 -5.40
C GLY A 19 6.26 -4.11 -5.24
N GLU A 20 6.71 -5.18 -5.90
CA GLU A 20 6.18 -6.53 -5.68
C GLU A 20 6.47 -7.04 -4.28
N LEU A 21 7.69 -6.83 -3.79
CA LEU A 21 8.07 -7.18 -2.42
C LEU A 21 7.24 -6.42 -1.38
N LEU A 22 6.99 -5.12 -1.60
CA LEU A 22 6.16 -4.32 -0.69
C LEU A 22 4.71 -4.81 -0.66
N ALA A 23 4.14 -5.18 -1.81
CA ALA A 23 2.79 -5.75 -1.86
C ALA A 23 2.70 -7.11 -1.16
N ASP A 24 3.74 -7.95 -1.27
CA ASP A 24 3.82 -9.22 -0.54
C ASP A 24 3.97 -9.00 0.98
N VAL A 25 4.77 -8.01 1.39
CA VAL A 25 4.89 -7.59 2.80
C VAL A 25 3.54 -7.15 3.37
N ASP A 26 2.75 -6.36 2.64
CA ASP A 26 1.40 -5.95 3.09
C ASP A 26 0.50 -7.14 3.38
N ASN A 27 0.46 -8.12 2.48
CA ASN A 27 -0.36 -9.32 2.69
C ASN A 27 0.08 -10.08 3.94
N LYS A 28 1.40 -10.24 4.11
CA LYS A 28 1.98 -10.93 5.27
C LYS A 28 1.76 -10.17 6.58
N LEU A 29 1.69 -8.83 6.56
CA LEU A 29 1.35 -8.03 7.72
C LEU A 29 -0.08 -8.29 8.20
N VAL A 30 -1.03 -8.42 7.28
CA VAL A 30 -2.43 -8.77 7.61
C VAL A 30 -2.51 -10.17 8.24
N ASP A 31 -1.73 -11.12 7.74
CA ASP A 31 -1.67 -12.47 8.32
C ASP A 31 -0.95 -12.48 9.68
N LEU A 32 0.07 -11.64 9.85
CA LEU A 32 0.80 -11.46 11.11
C LEU A 32 -0.10 -10.86 12.20
N GLU A 33 -1.04 -9.97 11.84
CA GLU A 33 -2.03 -9.43 12.78
C GLU A 33 -2.87 -10.55 13.42
N LYS A 34 -3.24 -11.55 12.63
CA LYS A 34 -4.01 -12.72 13.09
C LYS A 34 -3.15 -13.71 13.86
N ASN A 35 -1.88 -13.85 13.48
CA ASN A 35 -0.93 -14.79 14.08
C ASN A 35 0.36 -14.08 14.56
N PRO A 36 0.33 -13.32 15.67
CA PRO A 36 1.44 -12.45 16.12
C PRO A 36 2.75 -13.17 16.46
N SER A 37 2.71 -14.48 16.69
CA SER A 37 3.87 -15.29 17.09
C SER A 37 4.47 -16.12 15.95
N ASP A 38 3.98 -15.96 14.71
CA ASP A 38 4.51 -16.71 13.57
C ASP A 38 5.88 -16.17 13.15
N LYS A 39 6.93 -16.92 13.51
CA LYS A 39 8.31 -16.58 13.18
C LYS A 39 8.61 -16.64 11.68
N ASN A 40 7.87 -17.42 10.89
CA ASN A 40 8.09 -17.47 9.45
C ASN A 40 7.63 -16.15 8.81
N LEU A 41 6.44 -15.66 9.19
CA LEU A 41 5.94 -14.35 8.74
C LEU A 41 6.89 -13.21 9.13
N LEU A 42 7.37 -13.19 10.38
CA LEU A 42 8.35 -12.18 10.83
C LEU A 42 9.65 -12.21 10.02
N ASN A 43 10.18 -13.40 9.72
CA ASN A 43 11.40 -13.54 8.92
C ASN A 43 11.21 -13.12 7.46
N ASP A 44 10.07 -13.44 6.86
CA ASP A 44 9.75 -13.06 5.49
C ASP A 44 9.58 -11.56 5.35
N ILE A 45 8.87 -10.91 6.27
CA ILE A 45 8.69 -9.45 6.28
C ILE A 45 10.04 -8.75 6.50
N PHE A 46 10.86 -9.23 7.45
CA PHE A 46 12.21 -8.72 7.68
C PHE A 46 13.06 -8.76 6.41
N ARG A 47 13.04 -9.87 5.67
CA ARG A 47 13.76 -10.00 4.39
C ARG A 47 13.24 -9.02 3.34
N GLY A 48 11.93 -8.80 3.28
CA GLY A 48 11.31 -7.81 2.40
C GLY A 48 11.90 -6.42 2.63
N PHE A 49 11.87 -5.91 3.87
CA PHE A 49 12.45 -4.60 4.19
C PHE A 49 13.96 -4.53 3.97
N HIS A 50 14.70 -5.62 4.25
CA HIS A 50 16.15 -5.67 4.02
C HIS A 50 16.50 -5.51 2.54
N THR A 51 15.76 -6.18 1.65
CA THR A 51 15.95 -6.08 0.20
C THR A 51 15.56 -4.69 -0.32
N ILE A 52 14.42 -4.15 0.14
CA ILE A 52 13.97 -2.79 -0.23
C ILE A 52 14.99 -1.74 0.18
N LYS A 53 15.54 -1.84 1.41
CA LYS A 53 16.63 -0.97 1.90
C LYS A 53 17.86 -1.05 1.00
N GLY A 54 18.25 -2.26 0.59
CA GLY A 54 19.39 -2.49 -0.30
C GLY A 54 19.21 -1.75 -1.63
N GLY A 55 18.06 -1.93 -2.29
CA GLY A 55 17.74 -1.24 -3.54
C GLY A 55 17.65 0.28 -3.40
N ALA A 56 17.00 0.78 -2.33
CA ALA A 56 16.90 2.21 -2.04
C ALA A 56 18.28 2.87 -1.83
N GLY A 57 19.24 2.13 -1.29
CA GLY A 57 20.62 2.58 -1.12
C GLY A 57 21.34 2.86 -2.43
N PHE A 58 21.10 2.07 -3.48
CA PHE A 58 21.69 2.30 -4.81
C PHE A 58 21.14 3.55 -5.50
N LEU A 59 19.90 3.92 -5.20
CA LEU A 59 19.24 5.12 -5.72
C LEU A 59 19.56 6.38 -4.91
N ASN A 60 20.38 6.26 -3.85
CA ASN A 60 20.62 7.33 -2.87
C ASN A 60 19.33 7.88 -2.24
N ALA A 61 18.28 7.06 -2.13
CA ALA A 61 17.01 7.43 -1.51
C ALA A 61 17.14 7.36 0.03
N THR A 62 17.96 8.24 0.61
CA THR A 62 18.32 8.22 2.03
C THR A 62 17.11 8.15 2.97
N PRO A 63 16.03 8.93 2.77
CA PRO A 63 14.85 8.84 3.62
C PRO A 63 14.20 7.44 3.66
N LEU A 64 14.13 6.78 2.50
CA LEU A 64 13.59 5.44 2.38
C LEU A 64 14.51 4.41 3.04
N VAL A 65 15.82 4.55 2.87
CA VAL A 65 16.82 3.70 3.56
C VAL A 65 16.67 3.82 5.08
N GLU A 66 16.51 5.04 5.60
CA GLU A 66 16.38 5.30 7.03
C GLU A 66 15.15 4.65 7.65
N LEU A 67 14.00 4.78 6.96
CA LEU A 67 12.73 4.22 7.42
C LEU A 67 12.74 2.68 7.33
N CYS A 68 13.21 2.12 6.22
CA CYS A 68 13.35 0.67 6.07
C CYS A 68 14.31 0.09 7.11
N HIS A 69 15.42 0.76 7.41
CA HIS A 69 16.36 0.31 8.44
C HIS A 69 15.75 0.28 9.85
N ARG A 70 14.99 1.31 10.25
CA ARG A 70 14.29 1.30 11.55
C ARG A 70 13.23 0.20 11.61
N THR A 71 12.47 0.03 10.54
CA THR A 71 11.44 -1.00 10.44
C THR A 71 12.07 -2.40 10.48
N GLU A 72 13.17 -2.61 9.78
CA GLU A 72 13.98 -3.84 9.81
C GLU A 72 14.48 -4.15 11.23
N ASN A 73 15.01 -3.17 11.95
CA ASN A 73 15.45 -3.35 13.35
C ASN A 73 14.29 -3.70 14.29
N LEU A 74 13.09 -3.21 14.02
CA LEU A 74 11.90 -3.53 14.81
C LEU A 74 11.53 -5.00 14.59
N PHE A 75 11.50 -5.45 13.33
CA PHE A 75 11.28 -6.85 13.00
C PHE A 75 12.40 -7.78 13.51
N ASP A 76 13.64 -7.31 13.56
CA ASP A 76 14.76 -8.04 14.16
C ASP A 76 14.48 -8.37 15.63
N LYS A 77 14.01 -7.38 16.40
CA LYS A 77 13.63 -7.56 17.82
C LYS A 77 12.41 -8.46 18.01
N LEU A 78 11.44 -8.38 17.10
CA LEU A 78 10.26 -9.26 17.13
C LEU A 78 10.65 -10.72 16.86
N ARG A 79 11.51 -10.99 15.87
CA ARG A 79 11.93 -12.36 15.52
C ARG A 79 12.93 -12.97 16.50
N SER A 80 13.69 -12.14 17.23
CA SER A 80 14.61 -12.58 18.30
C SER A 80 13.94 -12.79 19.66
N ASP A 81 12.61 -12.63 19.74
CA ASP A 81 11.81 -12.65 20.97
C ASP A 81 12.20 -11.58 22.01
N GLU A 82 12.96 -10.55 21.61
CA GLU A 82 13.29 -9.40 22.47
C GLU A 82 12.10 -8.47 22.71
N LEU A 83 11.13 -8.48 21.78
CA LEU A 83 9.94 -7.63 21.80
C LEU A 83 8.72 -8.48 21.43
N GLN A 84 7.61 -8.29 22.15
CA GLN A 84 6.35 -8.95 21.82
C GLN A 84 5.50 -8.04 20.94
N LEU A 85 4.89 -8.62 19.89
CA LEU A 85 3.99 -7.88 19.02
C LEU A 85 2.72 -7.51 19.81
N THR A 86 2.46 -6.21 19.94
CA THR A 86 1.24 -5.66 20.56
C THR A 86 0.47 -4.84 19.52
N ALA A 87 -0.80 -4.55 19.78
CA ALA A 87 -1.63 -3.74 18.86
C ALA A 87 -0.97 -2.38 18.53
N ASN A 88 -0.42 -1.70 19.54
CA ASN A 88 0.29 -0.43 19.33
C ASN A 88 1.54 -0.57 18.45
N ILE A 89 2.31 -1.66 18.61
CA ILE A 89 3.49 -1.92 17.77
C ILE A 89 3.05 -2.25 16.33
N MET A 90 1.94 -2.98 16.18
CA MET A 90 1.35 -3.28 14.88
C MET A 90 0.88 -2.02 14.15
N ASP A 91 0.22 -1.09 14.85
CA ASP A 91 -0.19 0.20 14.29
C ASP A 91 1.01 1.00 13.77
N VAL A 92 2.12 1.03 14.53
CA VAL A 92 3.35 1.71 14.12
C VAL A 92 4.00 1.02 12.91
N ILE A 93 4.01 -0.32 12.85
CA ILE A 93 4.49 -1.07 11.68
C ILE A 93 3.65 -0.72 10.44
N MET A 94 2.32 -0.70 10.57
CA MET A 94 1.41 -0.39 9.47
C MET A 94 1.60 1.05 9.00
N ALA A 95 1.80 2.00 9.92
CA ALA A 95 2.12 3.39 9.60
C ALA A 95 3.47 3.52 8.87
N ALA A 96 4.51 2.81 9.32
CA ALA A 96 5.81 2.76 8.66
C ALA A 96 5.72 2.19 7.23
N THR A 97 5.01 1.09 7.05
CA THR A 97 4.78 0.46 5.74
C THR A 97 3.97 1.37 4.82
N GLY A 98 2.96 2.07 5.35
CA GLY A 98 2.22 3.09 4.62
C GLY A 98 3.11 4.25 4.15
N CYS A 99 4.01 4.72 5.00
CA CYS A 99 4.98 5.76 4.64
C CYS A 99 5.98 5.29 3.59
N VAL A 100 6.48 4.05 3.67
CA VAL A 100 7.30 3.44 2.60
C VAL A 100 6.56 3.45 1.26
N ARG A 101 5.27 3.13 1.24
CA ARG A 101 4.44 3.18 0.02
C ARG A 101 4.36 4.58 -0.57
N GLN A 102 4.15 5.59 0.27
CA GLN A 102 4.16 6.98 -0.17
C GLN A 102 5.52 7.38 -0.76
N MET A 103 6.62 6.94 -0.16
CA MET A 103 7.96 7.18 -0.70
C MET A 103 8.19 6.49 -2.06
N PHE A 104 7.56 5.33 -2.30
CA PHE A 104 7.56 4.68 -3.62
C PHE A 104 6.76 5.47 -4.66
N ASP A 105 5.63 6.05 -4.27
CA ASP A 105 4.83 6.90 -5.15
C ASP A 105 5.59 8.17 -5.56
N ASP A 106 6.37 8.76 -4.63
CA ASP A 106 7.26 9.89 -4.94
C ASP A 106 8.35 9.48 -5.95
N LEU A 107 8.98 8.31 -5.73
CA LEU A 107 9.98 7.75 -6.63
C LEU A 107 9.41 7.45 -8.03
N GLN A 108 8.18 6.94 -8.13
CA GLN A 108 7.48 6.75 -9.41
C GLN A 108 7.27 8.06 -10.16
N GLN A 109 7.03 9.15 -9.43
CA GLN A 109 6.92 10.50 -9.98
C GLN A 109 8.29 11.14 -10.26
N GLN A 110 9.38 10.37 -10.14
CA GLN A 110 10.77 10.82 -10.29
C GLN A 110 11.14 11.95 -9.30
N GLN A 111 10.53 11.92 -8.12
CA GLN A 111 10.80 12.84 -7.02
C GLN A 111 11.55 12.09 -5.91
N MET A 112 12.51 12.75 -5.28
CA MET A 112 13.15 12.18 -4.10
C MET A 112 12.16 12.20 -2.94
N PRO A 113 11.94 11.08 -2.24
CA PRO A 113 11.03 11.02 -1.12
C PRO A 113 11.49 11.97 -0.02
N GLN A 114 10.52 12.54 0.69
CA GLN A 114 10.80 13.29 1.91
C GLN A 114 11.00 12.35 3.10
N SER A 115 11.65 12.85 4.15
CA SER A 115 11.73 12.13 5.43
C SER A 115 10.34 11.85 5.98
N ALA A 116 10.18 10.66 6.57
CA ALA A 116 8.96 10.30 7.29
C ALA A 116 8.66 11.30 8.41
N ASP A 117 7.38 11.41 8.78
CA ASP A 117 6.94 12.29 9.85
C ASP A 117 7.74 12.07 11.13
N ALA A 118 8.14 13.18 11.76
CA ALA A 118 8.98 13.13 12.97
C ALA A 118 8.32 12.35 14.11
N SER A 119 6.99 12.37 14.20
CA SER A 119 6.22 11.58 15.16
C SER A 119 6.34 10.08 14.93
N LEU A 120 6.32 9.63 13.68
CA LEU A 120 6.48 8.22 13.31
C LEU A 120 7.90 7.73 13.59
N LEU A 121 8.92 8.52 13.22
CA LEU A 121 10.31 8.20 13.54
C LEU A 121 10.53 8.12 15.05
N ALA A 122 9.96 9.05 15.81
CA ALA A 122 10.02 9.03 17.28
C ALA A 122 9.30 7.81 17.87
N ALA A 123 8.16 7.39 17.31
CA ALA A 123 7.44 6.19 17.74
C ALA A 123 8.25 4.91 17.49
N LEU A 124 8.88 4.79 16.31
CA LEU A 124 9.78 3.68 15.98
C LEU A 124 10.99 3.65 16.93
N ASP A 125 11.64 4.79 17.14
CA ASP A 125 12.82 4.88 18.02
C ASP A 125 12.46 4.61 19.49
N ALA A 126 11.27 5.01 19.95
CA ALA A 126 10.76 4.68 21.27
C ALA A 126 10.61 3.15 21.44
N ILE A 127 9.92 2.49 20.51
CA ILE A 127 9.75 1.03 20.52
C ILE A 127 11.11 0.31 20.51
N LEU A 128 12.02 0.72 19.62
CA LEU A 128 13.35 0.11 19.48
C LEU A 128 14.22 0.28 20.73
N SER A 129 14.09 1.40 21.44
CA SER A 129 14.84 1.67 22.67
C SER A 129 14.21 1.04 23.92
N GLY A 130 13.08 0.35 23.79
CA GLY A 130 12.33 -0.22 24.91
C GLY A 130 11.71 0.84 25.83
N LYS A 131 11.72 2.11 25.40
CA LYS A 131 10.95 3.17 26.05
C LYS A 131 9.55 3.11 25.47
N ALA A 132 8.55 2.78 26.30
CA ALA A 132 7.16 2.98 25.90
C ALA A 132 7.03 4.37 25.27
N PRO A 133 6.37 4.53 24.11
CA PRO A 133 6.16 5.84 23.54
C PRO A 133 5.52 6.66 24.65
N ALA A 134 6.23 7.71 25.07
CA ALA A 134 5.65 8.69 25.95
C ALA A 134 4.40 9.14 25.21
N ALA A 135 3.23 8.77 25.74
CA ALA A 135 2.00 9.44 25.41
C ALA A 135 2.35 10.92 25.39
N GLU A 136 2.12 11.54 24.24
CA GLU A 136 2.31 12.97 24.06
C GLU A 136 1.62 13.62 25.24
N ALA A 137 2.43 14.05 26.21
CA ALA A 137 1.95 14.78 27.35
C ALA A 137 1.29 16.02 26.75
N PRO A 138 0.07 16.38 27.16
CA PRO A 138 -0.49 17.67 26.80
C PRO A 138 0.60 18.71 27.06
N PRO A 139 0.82 19.69 26.16
CA PRO A 139 1.81 20.72 26.40
C PRO A 139 1.58 21.29 27.81
N PRO A 140 2.66 21.54 28.58
CA PRO A 140 2.54 22.03 29.94
C PRO A 140 1.64 23.27 29.94
N PRO A 141 0.76 23.44 30.95
CA PRO A 141 0.01 24.68 31.07
C PRO A 141 1.03 25.80 31.10
N ALA A 142 0.91 26.72 30.14
CA ALA A 142 1.71 27.93 30.11
C ALA A 142 1.66 28.57 31.51
N GLU A 143 2.84 28.89 32.02
CA GLU A 143 3.04 29.63 33.26
C GLU A 143 2.09 30.82 33.27
N THR A 144 1.17 30.83 34.24
CA THR A 144 0.34 32.00 34.52
C THR A 144 1.25 33.19 34.81
N PRO A 145 1.16 34.30 34.06
CA PRO A 145 1.71 35.56 34.52
C PRO A 145 0.98 35.92 35.81
N THR A 146 1.72 36.01 36.90
CA THR A 146 1.30 36.79 38.05
C THR A 146 1.30 38.23 37.59
N ASP A 147 0.14 38.86 37.45
CA ASP A 147 -0.10 40.20 37.99
C ASP A 147 -1.57 40.65 37.86
N ALA A 148 -2.03 41.17 39.00
CA ALA A 148 -2.85 42.37 39.18
C ALA A 148 -4.09 42.62 38.28
N ASN A 149 -5.25 42.66 38.96
CA ASN A 149 -6.39 43.56 38.72
C ASN A 149 -6.88 43.79 37.27
N GLY A 150 -8.10 43.33 36.99
CA GLY A 150 -8.99 44.01 36.04
C GLY A 150 -9.84 43.10 35.17
N GLU A 151 -11.12 42.99 35.53
CA GLU A 151 -12.28 42.87 34.63
C GLU A 151 -12.24 41.82 33.50
N HIS A 152 -12.67 40.58 33.81
CA HIS A 152 -13.29 39.70 32.81
C HIS A 152 -14.58 39.07 33.35
N GLY A 153 -15.69 39.34 32.64
CA GLY A 153 -17.04 38.90 32.96
C GLY A 153 -17.29 37.43 32.62
N GLY A 154 -17.05 36.54 33.58
CA GLY A 154 -17.53 35.16 33.58
C GLY A 154 -17.84 34.69 35.00
N PRO A 155 -18.84 33.81 35.21
CA PRO A 155 -19.24 33.41 36.55
C PRO A 155 -18.22 32.48 37.21
N ASN A 156 -17.90 32.77 38.48
CA ASN A 156 -16.99 32.01 39.33
C ASN A 156 -17.64 30.67 39.73
N TRP A 157 -17.40 29.65 38.91
CA TRP A 157 -17.95 28.29 39.06
C TRP A 157 -17.72 27.64 40.44
N PRO A 158 -16.57 27.84 41.11
CA PRO A 158 -16.38 27.42 42.50
C PRO A 158 -17.43 27.95 43.49
N VAL A 159 -17.82 29.23 43.35
CA VAL A 159 -18.82 29.88 44.23
C VAL A 159 -20.23 29.35 43.94
N LEU A 160 -20.53 29.06 42.67
CA LEU A 160 -21.80 28.44 42.28
C LEU A 160 -21.95 27.02 42.82
N LEU A 161 -20.87 26.24 42.79
CA LEU A 161 -20.87 24.88 43.32
C LEU A 161 -21.12 24.85 44.83
N GLU A 162 -20.50 25.77 45.58
CA GLU A 162 -20.69 25.91 47.03
C GLU A 162 -22.12 26.37 47.41
N SER A 163 -22.73 27.22 46.59
CA SER A 163 -24.11 27.69 46.80
C SER A 163 -25.18 26.62 46.55
N LEU A 164 -24.88 25.60 45.73
CA LEU A 164 -25.85 24.57 45.33
C LEU A 164 -25.78 23.32 46.20
N THR A 165 -24.62 23.00 46.80
CA THR A 165 -24.42 21.75 47.55
C THR A 165 -24.30 21.94 49.05
N GLY A 166 -24.06 23.18 49.53
CA GLY A 166 -24.05 23.51 50.96
C GLY A 166 -22.99 22.80 51.80
N ALA A 167 -21.99 22.16 51.17
CA ALA A 167 -20.93 21.43 51.85
C ALA A 167 -19.58 21.63 51.14
N PRO A 168 -18.48 21.89 51.88
CA PRO A 168 -17.14 21.98 51.31
C PRO A 168 -16.67 20.61 50.81
N SER A 169 -16.04 20.58 49.63
CA SER A 169 -15.48 19.37 49.02
C SER A 169 -14.30 18.83 49.84
N PRO A 170 -14.18 17.50 50.10
CA PRO A 170 -13.11 16.95 50.92
C PRO A 170 -11.78 16.89 50.16
N ALA A 171 -10.71 17.37 50.77
CA ALA A 171 -9.34 17.17 50.30
C ALA A 171 -8.86 15.73 50.56
N LEU A 172 -8.33 15.07 49.52
CA LEU A 172 -7.61 13.80 49.65
C LEU A 172 -6.14 14.06 50.08
N PRO A 173 -5.61 13.33 51.08
CA PRO A 173 -4.20 13.42 51.47
C PRO A 173 -3.28 12.62 50.52
N PRO A 174 -1.98 12.98 50.40
CA PRO A 174 -1.02 12.33 49.51
C PRO A 174 -0.56 10.97 50.05
N ALA A 175 -0.43 9.99 49.15
CA ALA A 175 0.17 8.69 49.42
C ALA A 175 1.69 8.76 49.18
N ASP A 176 2.45 8.81 50.27
CA ASP A 176 3.86 8.44 50.31
C ASP A 176 4.03 6.92 50.12
N GLY A 177 5.10 6.51 49.41
CA GLY A 177 5.64 5.16 49.56
C GLY A 177 6.12 4.49 48.26
N ALA A 178 7.32 4.85 47.81
CA ALA A 178 8.12 3.99 46.94
C ALA A 178 8.60 2.73 47.71
N PRO A 179 8.80 1.60 47.00
CA PRO A 179 9.90 0.72 47.32
C PRO A 179 10.88 0.57 46.15
N ALA A 180 12.14 0.48 46.58
CA ALA A 180 13.38 0.47 45.80
C ALA A 180 13.59 -0.84 44.98
N PRO A 181 14.59 -0.87 44.09
CA PRO A 181 14.68 -1.81 42.97
C PRO A 181 15.32 -3.14 43.36
N VAL A 182 14.88 -4.21 42.71
CA VAL A 182 15.53 -5.52 42.74
C VAL A 182 16.51 -5.66 41.56
N THR A 183 17.76 -5.93 41.91
CA THR A 183 18.91 -6.19 41.05
C THR A 183 18.75 -7.52 40.29
N PRO A 184 19.08 -7.61 38.98
CA PRO A 184 19.01 -8.87 38.24
C PRO A 184 20.28 -9.71 38.39
N ALA A 185 20.10 -11.02 38.48
CA ALA A 185 21.17 -12.03 38.45
C ALA A 185 21.45 -12.48 37.00
N ALA A 186 22.73 -12.48 36.63
CA ALA A 186 23.25 -13.08 35.39
C ALA A 186 23.24 -14.63 35.45
N PRO A 187 23.21 -15.31 34.30
CA PRO A 187 24.36 -16.15 33.99
C PRO A 187 24.79 -16.21 32.51
N GLU A 188 26.12 -16.28 32.37
CA GLU A 188 26.94 -17.13 31.49
C GLU A 188 26.84 -17.06 29.96
N ALA A 189 27.96 -16.60 29.40
CA ALA A 189 28.36 -16.68 28.01
C ALA A 189 28.63 -18.12 27.54
N ARG A 190 28.18 -18.42 26.31
CA ARG A 190 28.79 -19.46 25.47
C ARG A 190 29.20 -18.82 24.13
N THR A 191 30.49 -18.79 23.90
CA THR A 191 31.14 -18.39 22.65
C THR A 191 31.01 -19.53 21.62
N ALA A 192 30.43 -19.25 20.46
CA ALA A 192 30.59 -20.05 19.26
C ALA A 192 30.97 -19.13 18.10
N SER A 193 32.17 -19.35 17.60
CA SER A 193 32.85 -18.64 16.52
C SER A 193 32.21 -18.95 15.16
N ILE A 194 31.87 -17.90 14.40
CA ILE A 194 31.43 -17.99 13.00
C ILE A 194 32.49 -17.30 12.12
N GLN A 195 32.98 -18.06 11.15
CA GLN A 195 33.95 -17.65 10.14
C GLN A 195 33.32 -16.67 9.14
N SER A 196 34.07 -15.61 8.82
CA SER A 196 33.71 -14.55 7.88
C SER A 196 33.89 -15.02 6.42
N ILE A 197 32.85 -14.89 5.60
CA ILE A 197 32.88 -15.12 4.15
C ILE A 197 32.79 -13.75 3.48
N GLN A 198 33.83 -13.38 2.72
CA GLN A 198 33.89 -12.13 1.94
C GLN A 198 32.99 -12.21 0.69
N PRO A 199 32.29 -11.12 0.30
CA PRO A 199 31.60 -11.06 -0.98
C PRO A 199 32.55 -10.69 -2.14
N LEU A 200 32.47 -11.48 -3.22
CA LEU A 200 33.09 -11.23 -4.53
C LEU A 200 32.29 -10.18 -5.32
N LYS A 201 33.00 -9.23 -5.94
CA LYS A 201 32.47 -8.13 -6.76
C LYS A 201 32.43 -8.53 -8.25
N PRO A 202 31.32 -8.32 -9.00
CA PRO A 202 31.31 -8.51 -10.45
C PRO A 202 31.82 -7.27 -11.22
N PRO A 203 32.33 -7.44 -12.46
CA PRO A 203 32.99 -6.40 -13.24
C PRO A 203 32.00 -5.53 -14.04
N SER A 204 32.34 -4.24 -14.15
CA SER A 204 31.66 -3.22 -14.96
C SER A 204 31.85 -3.48 -16.46
N ARG A 205 30.75 -3.42 -17.24
CA ARG A 205 30.76 -3.42 -18.71
C ARG A 205 30.32 -2.06 -19.23
N ALA A 206 31.16 -1.51 -20.11
CA ALA A 206 31.07 -0.18 -20.70
C ALA A 206 29.77 0.06 -21.51
N ALA A 207 29.27 1.29 -21.38
CA ALA A 207 28.09 1.82 -22.05
C ALA A 207 28.32 2.09 -23.56
N GLN A 208 27.30 1.83 -24.37
CA GLN A 208 27.09 2.43 -25.69
C GLN A 208 25.87 3.36 -25.62
N PRO A 209 25.79 4.45 -26.41
CA PRO A 209 24.70 5.41 -26.31
C PRO A 209 23.50 5.00 -27.18
N ALA A 210 22.28 5.04 -26.62
CA ALA A 210 21.02 5.01 -27.36
C ALA A 210 20.14 6.17 -26.84
N ILE A 211 19.90 7.20 -27.65
CA ILE A 211 18.64 7.50 -28.36
C ILE A 211 17.44 7.68 -27.40
N SER A 212 16.93 8.91 -27.38
CA SER A 212 15.79 9.41 -26.60
C SER A 212 14.53 8.52 -26.69
N SER A 213 13.95 8.15 -25.54
CA SER A 213 12.66 7.43 -25.47
C SER A 213 11.56 8.30 -24.88
N ALA A 214 10.39 8.20 -25.52
CA ALA A 214 9.12 8.80 -25.12
C ALA A 214 8.52 8.04 -23.92
N LYS A 215 7.61 8.67 -23.17
CA LYS A 215 6.86 8.08 -22.04
C LYS A 215 6.30 6.70 -22.42
N GLU A 216 6.89 5.62 -21.89
CA GLU A 216 6.39 4.27 -22.07
C GLU A 216 5.35 3.94 -21.00
N THR A 217 4.15 3.60 -21.45
CA THR A 217 3.08 3.09 -20.59
C THR A 217 3.24 1.58 -20.54
N THR A 218 3.89 1.05 -19.51
CA THR A 218 4.13 -0.39 -19.39
C THR A 218 2.87 -1.11 -18.94
N ILE A 219 2.46 -2.13 -19.69
CA ILE A 219 1.30 -2.98 -19.38
C ILE A 219 1.86 -4.37 -19.07
N ARG A 220 1.66 -4.85 -17.85
CA ARG A 220 2.00 -6.23 -17.48
C ARG A 220 0.96 -7.16 -18.11
N VAL A 221 1.40 -7.94 -19.09
CA VAL A 221 0.55 -8.86 -19.85
C VAL A 221 0.93 -10.28 -19.47
N ASP A 222 -0.08 -11.12 -19.22
CA ASP A 222 0.11 -12.56 -19.07
C ASP A 222 0.69 -13.15 -20.36
N THR A 223 1.75 -13.96 -20.25
CA THR A 223 2.44 -14.56 -21.39
C THR A 223 1.50 -15.39 -22.27
N THR A 224 0.49 -16.05 -21.69
CA THR A 224 -0.51 -16.83 -22.44
C THR A 224 -1.42 -15.95 -23.28
N ARG A 225 -1.76 -14.74 -22.80
CA ARG A 225 -2.57 -13.78 -23.57
C ARG A 225 -1.78 -13.18 -24.72
N LEU A 226 -0.47 -12.96 -24.51
CA LEU A 226 0.44 -12.51 -25.57
C LEU A 226 0.57 -13.55 -26.68
N ASP A 227 0.74 -14.82 -26.33
CA ASP A 227 0.81 -15.93 -27.29
C ASP A 227 -0.47 -16.06 -28.12
N MET A 228 -1.64 -15.84 -27.51
CA MET A 228 -2.92 -15.83 -28.22
C MET A 228 -2.99 -14.71 -29.28
N VAL A 229 -2.54 -13.50 -28.94
CA VAL A 229 -2.46 -12.37 -29.89
C VAL A 229 -1.48 -12.68 -31.03
N LEU A 230 -0.33 -13.29 -30.71
CA LEU A 230 0.66 -13.70 -31.71
C LEU A 230 0.12 -14.77 -32.67
N ASN A 231 -0.61 -15.76 -32.17
CA ASN A 231 -1.26 -16.78 -33.00
C ASN A 231 -2.32 -16.16 -33.93
N LEU A 232 -3.19 -15.30 -33.41
CA LEU A 232 -4.19 -14.57 -34.21
C LEU A 232 -3.52 -13.72 -35.31
N SER A 233 -2.40 -13.06 -35.00
CA SER A 233 -1.60 -12.32 -35.99
C SER A 233 -1.07 -13.23 -37.11
N GLY A 234 -0.64 -14.44 -36.78
CA GLY A 234 -0.23 -15.46 -37.74
C GLY A 234 -1.38 -15.91 -38.65
N GLU A 235 -2.55 -16.18 -38.09
CA GLU A 235 -3.75 -16.58 -38.85
C GLU A 235 -4.28 -15.47 -39.76
N ILE A 236 -4.26 -14.22 -39.30
CA ILE A 236 -4.56 -13.04 -40.12
C ILE A 236 -3.57 -12.92 -41.27
N GLY A 237 -2.28 -13.18 -41.01
CA GLY A 237 -1.24 -13.20 -42.04
C GLY A 237 -1.50 -14.24 -43.13
N LEU A 238 -1.90 -15.45 -42.75
CA LEU A 238 -2.28 -16.50 -43.70
C LEU A 238 -3.53 -16.14 -44.51
N THR A 239 -4.56 -15.59 -43.86
CA THR A 239 -5.80 -15.16 -44.50
C THR A 239 -5.56 -14.01 -45.48
N LYS A 240 -4.69 -13.06 -45.12
CA LYS A 240 -4.24 -11.98 -46.02
C LYS A 240 -3.52 -12.52 -47.26
N ASN A 241 -2.64 -13.51 -47.09
CA ASN A 241 -1.96 -14.14 -48.21
C ASN A 241 -2.96 -14.85 -49.14
N ARG A 242 -3.94 -15.57 -48.56
CA ARG A 242 -5.03 -16.21 -49.32
C ARG A 242 -5.86 -15.19 -50.10
N LEU A 243 -6.25 -14.08 -49.48
CA LEU A 243 -6.94 -12.97 -50.16
C LEU A 243 -6.11 -12.36 -51.29
N THR A 244 -4.79 -12.27 -51.10
CA THR A 244 -3.87 -11.75 -52.12
C THR A 244 -3.79 -12.68 -53.33
N THR A 245 -3.74 -14.00 -53.11
CA THR A 245 -3.79 -15.00 -54.18
C THR A 245 -5.12 -14.96 -54.93
N LEU A 246 -6.25 -14.95 -54.22
CA LEU A 246 -7.58 -14.85 -54.83
C LEU A 246 -7.74 -13.56 -55.63
N ARG A 247 -7.23 -12.44 -55.12
CA ARG A 247 -7.18 -11.17 -55.85
C ARG A 247 -6.38 -11.29 -57.15
N ALA A 248 -5.24 -11.97 -57.14
CA ALA A 248 -4.43 -12.18 -58.34
C ALA A 248 -5.15 -13.04 -59.39
N ASP A 249 -5.83 -14.10 -58.97
CA ASP A 249 -6.66 -14.94 -59.85
C ASP A 249 -7.81 -14.15 -60.48
N ILE A 250 -8.49 -13.31 -59.69
CA ILE A 250 -9.55 -12.40 -60.18
C ILE A 250 -9.00 -11.41 -61.20
N LEU A 251 -7.85 -10.79 -60.93
CA LEU A 251 -7.19 -9.87 -61.85
C LEU A 251 -6.71 -10.57 -63.14
N ALA A 252 -6.38 -11.86 -63.07
CA ALA A 252 -6.06 -12.70 -64.22
C ALA A 252 -7.30 -13.17 -65.01
N GLY A 253 -8.52 -12.76 -64.60
CA GLY A 253 -9.77 -13.03 -65.29
C GLY A 253 -10.54 -14.26 -64.78
N LYS A 254 -10.06 -14.96 -63.74
CA LYS A 254 -10.82 -16.06 -63.10
C LYS A 254 -11.84 -15.47 -62.13
N THR A 255 -13.08 -15.33 -62.59
CA THR A 255 -14.22 -14.82 -61.83
C THR A 255 -15.38 -15.81 -61.82
N ASP A 256 -15.03 -17.09 -61.82
CA ASP A 256 -15.97 -18.20 -61.66
C ASP A 256 -16.57 -18.22 -60.25
N ALA A 257 -17.72 -18.91 -60.11
CA ALA A 257 -18.47 -18.96 -58.86
C ALA A 257 -17.66 -19.56 -57.69
N GLU A 258 -16.69 -20.42 -57.97
CA GLU A 258 -15.83 -21.03 -56.94
C GLU A 258 -14.83 -20.01 -56.39
N THR A 259 -14.18 -19.23 -57.26
CA THR A 259 -13.27 -18.14 -56.86
C THR A 259 -13.98 -17.06 -56.03
N LEU A 260 -15.20 -16.67 -56.43
CA LEU A 260 -16.00 -15.69 -55.69
C LEU A 260 -16.44 -16.22 -54.32
N LYS A 261 -16.85 -17.50 -54.24
CA LYS A 261 -17.18 -18.14 -52.97
C LYS A 261 -15.97 -18.22 -52.03
N ALA A 262 -14.80 -18.60 -52.56
CA ALA A 262 -13.56 -18.66 -51.78
C ALA A 262 -13.12 -17.28 -51.27
N LEU A 263 -13.42 -16.20 -52.02
CA LEU A 263 -13.23 -14.82 -51.59
C LEU A 263 -14.15 -14.47 -50.42
N ASP A 264 -15.45 -14.72 -50.54
CA ASP A 264 -16.43 -14.45 -49.49
C ASP A 264 -16.11 -15.22 -48.19
N GLU A 265 -15.70 -16.49 -48.31
CA GLU A 265 -15.24 -17.30 -47.17
C GLU A 265 -14.00 -16.68 -46.51
N SER A 266 -13.02 -16.24 -47.31
CA SER A 266 -11.78 -15.63 -46.80
C SER A 266 -12.02 -14.26 -46.14
N VAL A 267 -12.96 -13.48 -46.66
CA VAL A 267 -13.38 -12.20 -46.06
C VAL A 267 -14.10 -12.44 -44.75
N SER A 268 -15.06 -13.38 -44.71
CA SER A 268 -15.78 -13.73 -43.47
C SER A 268 -14.84 -14.25 -42.39
N GLN A 269 -13.84 -15.06 -42.78
CA GLN A 269 -12.81 -15.54 -41.86
C GLN A 269 -11.95 -14.39 -41.32
N LEU A 270 -11.60 -13.41 -42.16
CA LEU A 270 -10.86 -12.23 -41.72
C LEU A 270 -11.67 -11.40 -40.72
N ASP A 271 -12.96 -11.21 -40.95
CA ASP A 271 -13.83 -10.45 -40.04
C ASP A 271 -13.91 -11.10 -38.65
N LEU A 272 -14.02 -12.44 -38.58
CA LEU A 272 -13.97 -13.17 -37.31
C LEU A 272 -12.63 -13.00 -36.60
N LEU A 273 -11.51 -13.18 -37.33
CA LEU A 273 -10.17 -13.04 -36.77
C LEU A 273 -9.87 -11.62 -36.25
N VAL A 274 -10.40 -10.59 -36.93
CA VAL A 274 -10.29 -9.20 -36.47
C VAL A 274 -11.07 -8.99 -35.18
N GLY A 275 -12.28 -9.54 -35.07
CA GLY A 275 -13.07 -9.51 -33.83
C GLY A 275 -12.36 -10.22 -32.68
N ASP A 276 -11.78 -11.39 -32.93
CA ASP A 276 -11.03 -12.16 -31.94
C ASP A 276 -9.75 -11.44 -31.51
N LEU A 277 -9.04 -10.81 -32.44
CA LEU A 277 -7.88 -9.97 -32.12
C LEU A 277 -8.27 -8.79 -31.23
N GLN A 278 -9.35 -8.08 -31.57
CA GLN A 278 -9.84 -6.98 -30.75
C GLN A 278 -10.18 -7.44 -29.33
N ASN A 279 -10.87 -8.58 -29.19
CA ASN A 279 -11.20 -9.17 -27.90
C ASN A 279 -9.95 -9.59 -27.12
N ALA A 280 -8.97 -10.21 -27.79
CA ALA A 280 -7.71 -10.61 -27.17
C ALA A 280 -6.91 -9.39 -26.67
N VAL A 281 -6.84 -8.31 -27.45
CA VAL A 281 -6.19 -7.05 -27.07
C VAL A 281 -6.92 -6.35 -25.93
N MET A 282 -8.26 -6.37 -25.90
CA MET A 282 -8.99 -5.86 -24.74
C MET A 282 -8.65 -6.66 -23.48
N LYS A 283 -8.56 -7.99 -23.60
CA LYS A 283 -8.19 -8.90 -22.50
C LYS A 283 -6.76 -8.72 -21.99
N THR A 284 -5.80 -8.28 -22.80
CA THR A 284 -4.43 -8.01 -22.32
C THR A 284 -4.35 -6.79 -21.40
N ARG A 285 -5.35 -5.89 -21.45
CA ARG A 285 -5.44 -4.69 -20.61
C ARG A 285 -6.29 -4.86 -19.36
N MET A 286 -6.93 -6.02 -19.19
CA MET A 286 -7.81 -6.25 -18.05
C MET A 286 -7.02 -6.53 -16.77
N GLN A 287 -7.54 -6.03 -15.65
CA GLN A 287 -7.00 -6.25 -14.33
C GLN A 287 -8.13 -6.64 -13.37
N PRO A 288 -7.85 -7.44 -12.32
CA PRO A 288 -8.83 -7.73 -11.28
C PRO A 288 -9.27 -6.44 -10.57
N ILE A 289 -10.58 -6.23 -10.40
CA ILE A 289 -11.12 -5.08 -9.70
C ILE A 289 -10.77 -5.09 -8.20
N GLY A 290 -10.42 -6.25 -7.62
CA GLY A 290 -10.12 -6.39 -6.19
C GLY A 290 -9.08 -5.41 -5.64
N ARG A 291 -8.11 -4.97 -6.44
CA ARG A 291 -7.16 -3.91 -6.01
C ARG A 291 -7.86 -2.61 -5.62
N LEU A 292 -8.95 -2.27 -6.30
CA LEU A 292 -9.73 -1.08 -6.01
C LEU A 292 -10.45 -1.19 -4.66
N PHE A 293 -10.82 -2.40 -4.26
CA PHE A 293 -11.63 -2.72 -3.08
C PHE A 293 -10.84 -2.69 -1.78
N GLN A 294 -9.52 -2.86 -1.81
CA GLN A 294 -8.66 -2.92 -0.61
C GLN A 294 -8.81 -1.72 0.34
N LYS A 295 -9.08 -0.53 -0.19
CA LYS A 295 -9.22 0.72 0.59
C LYS A 295 -10.64 0.97 1.10
N TYR A 296 -11.64 0.24 0.59
CA TYR A 296 -13.05 0.49 0.89
C TYR A 296 -13.49 0.10 2.32
N PRO A 297 -13.00 -1.00 2.93
CA PRO A 297 -13.35 -1.34 4.31
C PRO A 297 -12.94 -0.25 5.31
N ARG A 298 -11.76 0.33 5.12
CA ARG A 298 -11.27 1.42 5.97
C ARG A 298 -12.10 2.69 5.77
N LEU A 299 -12.34 3.08 4.52
CA LEU A 299 -13.20 4.21 4.19
C LEU A 299 -14.59 4.08 4.83
N ALA A 300 -15.24 2.93 4.68
CA ALA A 300 -16.57 2.70 5.24
C ALA A 300 -16.56 2.78 6.78
N ARG A 301 -15.54 2.21 7.44
CA ARG A 301 -15.40 2.23 8.90
C ARG A 301 -15.13 3.65 9.43
N ASP A 302 -14.32 4.44 8.73
CA ASP A 302 -14.01 5.83 9.12
C ASP A 302 -15.25 6.73 9.03
N VAL A 303 -16.02 6.62 7.93
CA VAL A 303 -17.28 7.36 7.75
C VAL A 303 -18.34 6.91 8.77
N ALA A 304 -18.45 5.60 9.01
CA ALA A 304 -19.37 5.06 10.00
C ALA A 304 -19.05 5.57 11.42
N ARG A 305 -17.77 5.62 11.78
CA ARG A 305 -17.31 6.14 13.09
C ARG A 305 -17.59 7.63 13.25
N GLN A 306 -17.39 8.44 12.21
CA GLN A 306 -17.72 9.87 12.24
C GLN A 306 -19.21 10.13 12.49
N LEU A 307 -20.07 9.25 11.99
CA LEU A 307 -21.52 9.38 12.11
C LEU A 307 -22.13 8.60 13.28
N GLY A 308 -21.31 7.89 14.07
CA GLY A 308 -21.77 7.06 15.17
C GLY A 308 -22.66 5.89 14.72
N LYS A 309 -22.40 5.33 13.53
CA LYS A 309 -23.14 4.20 12.96
C LYS A 309 -22.31 2.93 13.03
N ASP A 310 -22.97 1.80 13.24
CA ASP A 310 -22.37 0.48 13.12
C ASP A 310 -22.65 -0.10 11.73
N VAL A 311 -21.60 -0.39 10.95
CA VAL A 311 -21.64 -0.80 9.54
C VAL A 311 -20.60 -1.88 9.27
N GLU A 312 -21.03 -2.96 8.62
CA GLU A 312 -20.18 -4.01 8.05
C GLU A 312 -20.18 -3.90 6.52
N LEU A 313 -18.99 -3.80 5.91
CA LEU A 313 -18.86 -3.79 4.46
C LEU A 313 -18.52 -5.20 3.96
N VAL A 314 -19.41 -5.77 3.14
CA VAL A 314 -19.19 -7.05 2.46
C VAL A 314 -18.91 -6.79 0.99
N LEU A 315 -17.77 -7.30 0.50
CA LEU A 315 -17.33 -7.17 -0.89
C LEU A 315 -17.40 -8.56 -1.54
N SER A 316 -17.82 -8.61 -2.80
CA SER A 316 -17.97 -9.85 -3.57
C SER A 316 -17.59 -9.63 -5.03
N GLY A 317 -16.93 -10.60 -5.65
CA GLY A 317 -16.51 -10.53 -7.06
C GLY A 317 -15.19 -9.79 -7.29
N GLU A 318 -14.26 -9.84 -6.34
CA GLU A 318 -12.95 -9.17 -6.42
C GLU A 318 -12.09 -9.67 -7.59
N GLU A 319 -12.33 -10.90 -8.02
CA GLU A 319 -11.70 -11.58 -9.14
C GLU A 319 -12.19 -11.08 -10.53
N THR A 320 -13.23 -10.24 -10.57
CA THR A 320 -13.78 -9.75 -11.83
C THR A 320 -12.75 -8.92 -12.58
N GLU A 321 -12.42 -9.34 -13.80
CA GLU A 321 -11.49 -8.63 -14.68
C GLU A 321 -12.18 -7.46 -15.38
N ILE A 322 -11.63 -6.26 -15.26
CA ILE A 322 -12.12 -5.02 -15.89
C ILE A 322 -10.95 -4.29 -16.56
N ASP A 323 -11.21 -3.55 -17.64
CA ASP A 323 -10.18 -2.73 -18.31
C ASP A 323 -9.58 -1.71 -17.33
N LYS A 324 -8.25 -1.56 -17.35
CA LYS A 324 -7.53 -0.62 -16.47
C LYS A 324 -8.11 0.80 -16.47
N THR A 325 -8.45 1.35 -17.64
CA THR A 325 -8.99 2.72 -17.73
C THR A 325 -10.37 2.81 -17.08
N MET A 326 -11.21 1.77 -17.22
CA MET A 326 -12.48 1.71 -16.50
C MET A 326 -12.29 1.57 -14.98
N ILE A 327 -11.25 0.85 -14.51
CA ILE A 327 -10.97 0.76 -13.07
C ILE A 327 -10.60 2.13 -12.49
N GLU A 328 -9.79 2.90 -13.21
CA GLU A 328 -9.41 4.26 -12.84
C GLU A 328 -10.64 5.19 -12.79
N ASP A 329 -11.49 5.12 -13.82
CA ASP A 329 -12.72 5.93 -13.91
C ASP A 329 -13.78 5.54 -12.85
N LEU A 330 -13.84 4.27 -12.46
CA LEU A 330 -14.79 3.77 -11.46
C LEU A 330 -14.41 4.09 -10.01
N ASN A 331 -13.15 4.45 -9.76
CA ASN A 331 -12.66 4.65 -8.40
C ASN A 331 -13.44 5.73 -7.64
N ASP A 332 -13.54 6.93 -8.21
CA ASP A 332 -14.21 8.06 -7.56
C ASP A 332 -15.73 7.85 -7.40
N PRO A 333 -16.48 7.37 -8.42
CA PRO A 333 -17.88 7.02 -8.27
C PRO A 333 -18.17 6.00 -7.17
N LEU A 334 -17.35 4.95 -7.05
CA LEU A 334 -17.53 3.91 -6.05
C LEU A 334 -17.25 4.39 -4.62
N VAL A 335 -16.20 5.21 -4.44
CA VAL A 335 -15.93 5.90 -3.17
C VAL A 335 -17.14 6.75 -2.76
N HIS A 336 -17.70 7.48 -3.71
CA HIS A 336 -18.87 8.33 -3.45
C HIS A 336 -20.12 7.50 -3.11
N LEU A 337 -20.34 6.38 -3.80
CA LEU A 337 -21.42 5.43 -3.52
C LEU A 337 -21.34 4.88 -2.08
N ILE A 338 -20.15 4.46 -1.65
CA ILE A 338 -19.93 3.95 -0.29
C ILE A 338 -20.21 5.04 0.74
N ARG A 339 -19.70 6.25 0.54
CA ARG A 339 -19.97 7.38 1.44
C ARG A 339 -21.47 7.67 1.52
N ASN A 340 -22.18 7.78 0.40
CA ASN A 340 -23.62 8.03 0.39
C ASN A 340 -24.43 6.91 1.08
N ALA A 341 -24.01 5.65 0.89
CA ALA A 341 -24.63 4.52 1.55
C ALA A 341 -24.47 4.60 3.08
N VAL A 342 -23.29 4.98 3.58
CA VAL A 342 -23.05 5.12 5.02
C VAL A 342 -23.70 6.39 5.59
N ASP A 343 -23.62 7.52 4.87
CA ASP A 343 -24.14 8.82 5.29
C ASP A 343 -25.66 8.84 5.37
N HIS A 344 -26.32 8.30 4.36
CA HIS A 344 -27.78 8.41 4.20
C HIS A 344 -28.50 7.06 4.15
N GLY A 345 -27.84 5.99 3.72
CA GLY A 345 -28.47 4.68 3.53
C GLY A 345 -28.62 3.86 4.81
N VAL A 346 -27.78 4.09 5.82
CA VAL A 346 -27.83 3.36 7.10
C VAL A 346 -28.33 4.26 8.23
N GLU A 347 -29.26 3.76 9.04
CA GLU A 347 -29.77 4.45 10.24
C GLU A 347 -28.82 4.29 11.44
N THR A 348 -28.82 5.29 12.34
CA THR A 348 -28.02 5.25 13.58
C THR A 348 -28.49 4.13 14.49
N THR A 349 -27.62 3.67 15.40
CA THR A 349 -27.93 2.57 16.33
C THR A 349 -29.16 2.88 17.18
N GLU A 350 -29.30 4.13 17.63
CA GLU A 350 -30.47 4.59 18.39
C GLU A 350 -31.78 4.52 17.58
N ASN A 351 -31.75 4.99 16.32
CA ASN A 351 -32.91 4.91 15.43
C ASN A 351 -33.26 3.46 15.05
N ARG A 352 -32.24 2.60 14.93
CA ARG A 352 -32.39 1.16 14.64
C ARG A 352 -33.13 0.44 15.78
N VAL A 353 -32.69 0.68 17.02
CA VAL A 353 -33.33 0.15 18.23
C VAL A 353 -34.75 0.70 18.40
N ALA A 354 -34.96 2.00 18.14
CA ALA A 354 -36.29 2.62 18.18
C ALA A 354 -37.25 2.04 17.13
N ALA A 355 -36.73 1.61 15.98
CA ALA A 355 -37.49 0.93 14.93
C ALA A 355 -37.68 -0.58 15.19
N GLY A 356 -37.19 -1.11 16.32
CA GLY A 356 -37.31 -2.53 16.69
C GLY A 356 -36.41 -3.47 15.90
N LYS A 357 -35.37 -2.95 15.23
CA LYS A 357 -34.37 -3.73 14.51
C LYS A 357 -33.14 -3.94 15.42
N THR A 358 -32.57 -5.13 15.36
CA THR A 358 -31.35 -5.51 16.09
C THR A 358 -30.11 -4.89 15.46
#